data_AF-C6RJ06-F1
#
_entry.id   AF-C6RJ06-F1
#
_cell.length_a   1.000
_cell.length_b   1.000
_cell.length_c   1.000
_cell.angle_alpha   90.00
_cell.angle_beta   90.00
_cell.angle_gamma   90.00
#
_symmetry.space_group_name_H-M   'P 1'
#
loop_
_entity.id
_entity.type
_entity.pdbx_description
1 polymer ?
#
loop_
_entity_poly.entity_id
_entity_poly.type
_entity_poly.pdbx_seq_one_letter_code
_entity_poly.pdbx_strand_id
1 'polypeptide(L)' 'MIKKYIKNISSLYIDGFRNMKLGKSLWLVIAIKLLIMFGILKVFIFDESLNSKFESDEAKANFVISNLTKE' A
#
# COMPACT_ATOMS: atom_id res chain seq x y z
N MET A 1 5.32 -2.54 35.31
CA MET A 1 6.50 -1.77 34.82
C MET A 1 6.54 -1.63 33.30
N ILE A 2 6.52 -2.72 32.51
CA ILE A 2 6.66 -2.71 31.04
C ILE A 2 5.62 -1.82 30.33
N LYS A 3 4.34 -1.86 30.75
CA LYS A 3 3.27 -0.99 30.20
C LYS A 3 3.58 0.51 30.27
N LYS A 4 4.31 0.96 31.30
CA LYS A 4 4.70 2.38 31.46
C LYS A 4 5.78 2.76 30.47
N TYR A 5 6.75 1.88 30.23
CA TYR A 5 7.80 2.11 29.24
C TYR A 5 7.25 2.13 27.81
N ILE A 6 6.34 1.19 27.47
CA ILE A 6 5.67 1.19 26.17
C ILE A 6 4.88 2.48 25.94
N LYS A 7 4.16 2.96 26.97
CA LYS A 7 3.42 4.23 26.91
C LYS A 7 4.32 5.44 26.68
N ASN A 8 5.50 5.46 27.33
CA ASN A 8 6.45 6.56 27.17
C ASN A 8 7.13 6.55 25.80
N ILE A 9 7.46 5.36 25.29
CA ILE A 9 8.02 5.21 23.95
C ILE A 9 6.99 5.66 22.90
N SER A 10 5.74 5.20 23.02
CA SER A 10 4.69 5.60 22.08
C SER A 10 4.39 7.09 22.13
N SER A 11 4.36 7.72 23.33
CA SER A 11 4.17 9.17 23.43
C SER A 11 5.31 9.93 22.76
N LEU A 12 6.57 9.47 22.87
CA LEU A 12 7.71 10.13 22.22
C LEU A 12 7.57 10.11 20.69
N TYR A 13 7.20 8.98 20.09
CA TYR A 13 6.97 8.89 18.65
C TYR A 13 5.77 9.74 18.19
N ILE A 14 4.67 9.71 18.94
CA ILE A 14 3.46 10.49 18.63
C ILE A 14 3.75 11.99 18.76
N ASP A 15 4.41 12.42 19.83
CA ASP A 15 4.75 13.83 20.07
C ASP A 15 5.81 14.32 19.07
N GLY A 16 6.80 13.48 18.75
CA GLY A 16 7.79 13.76 17.71
C GLY A 16 7.11 13.99 16.36
N PHE A 17 6.28 13.03 15.92
CA PHE A 17 5.54 13.14 14.67
C PHE A 17 4.57 14.34 14.67
N ARG A 18 3.91 14.63 15.79
CA ARG A 18 2.99 15.76 15.92
C ARG A 18 3.71 17.11 15.82
N ASN A 19 4.93 17.23 16.32
CA ASN A 19 5.72 18.46 16.25
C ASN A 19 6.53 18.61 14.96
N MET A 20 6.61 17.58 14.12
CA MET A 20 7.28 17.68 12.82
C MET A 20 6.45 18.45 11.78
N LYS A 21 7.00 19.54 11.24
CA LYS A 21 6.42 20.27 10.10
C LYS A 21 6.84 19.66 8.76
N LEU A 22 8.14 19.48 8.57
CA LEU A 22 8.70 18.87 7.35
C LEU A 22 8.30 17.40 7.21
N GLY A 23 8.44 16.60 8.29
CA GLY A 23 8.12 15.18 8.27
C GLY A 23 6.68 14.87 7.85
N LYS A 24 5.71 15.67 8.30
CA LYS A 24 4.29 15.53 7.87
C LYS A 24 4.11 15.83 6.39
N SER A 25 4.78 16.85 5.87
CA SER A 25 4.75 17.18 4.44
C SER A 25 5.35 16.04 3.60
N LEU A 26 6.49 15.48 4.01
CA LEU A 26 7.09 14.32 3.36
C LEU A 26 6.18 13.08 3.42
N TRP A 27 5.57 12.80 4.58
CA TRP A 27 4.60 11.71 4.71
C TRP A 27 3.38 11.88 3.80
N LEU A 28 2.89 13.10 3.64
CA LEU A 28 1.82 13.41 2.69
C LEU A 28 2.27 13.13 1.25
N VAL A 29 3.47 13.53 0.87
CA VAL A 29 4.05 13.25 -0.46
C VAL A 29 4.17 11.74 -0.70
N ILE A 30 4.64 10.97 0.31
CA ILE A 30 4.72 9.51 0.22
C ILE A 30 3.32 8.91 0.05
N ALA A 31 2.34 9.34 0.86
CA ALA A 31 0.97 8.84 0.76
C ALA A 31 0.35 9.11 -0.63
N ILE A 32 0.55 10.32 -1.18
CA ILE A 32 0.11 10.67 -2.53
C ILE A 32 0.82 9.78 -3.57
N LYS A 33 2.15 9.61 -3.47
CA LYS A 33 2.90 8.72 -4.37
C LYS A 33 2.38 7.29 -4.32
N LEU A 34 2.11 6.75 -3.13
CA LEU A 34 1.55 5.40 -2.97
C LEU A 34 0.16 5.29 -3.59
N LEU A 35 -0.70 6.29 -3.41
CA LEU A 35 -2.03 6.32 -4.03
C LEU A 35 -1.92 6.36 -5.56
N ILE A 36 -1.04 7.19 -6.11
CA ILE A 36 -0.78 7.27 -7.55
C ILE A 36 -0.19 5.95 -8.07
N MET A 37 0.81 5.37 -7.39
CA MET A 37 1.40 4.09 -7.79
C MET A 37 0.36 2.97 -7.77
N PHE A 38 -0.51 2.93 -6.76
CA PHE A 38 -1.61 1.97 -6.69
C PHE A 38 -2.63 2.19 -7.81
N GLY A 39 -2.96 3.45 -8.13
CA GLY A 39 -3.85 3.79 -9.25
C GLY A 39 -3.27 3.41 -10.61
N ILE A 40 -1.99 3.71 -10.86
CA ILE A 40 -1.27 3.32 -12.07
C ILE A 40 -1.21 1.79 -12.17
N LEU A 41 -0.81 1.09 -11.11
CA LEU A 41 -0.81 -0.38 -11.08
C LEU A 41 -2.20 -0.94 -11.39
N LYS A 42 -3.25 -0.33 -10.84
CA LYS A 42 -4.63 -0.73 -11.10
C LYS A 42 -4.99 -0.60 -12.58
N VAL A 43 -4.70 0.54 -13.21
CA VAL A 43 -5.06 0.78 -14.61
C VAL A 43 -4.20 -0.05 -15.57
N PHE A 44 -2.87 -0.02 -15.42
CA PHE A 44 -1.98 -0.71 -16.34
C PHE A 44 -1.98 -2.24 -16.17
N ILE A 45 -2.02 -2.77 -14.93
CA ILE A 45 -2.00 -4.23 -14.73
C ILE A 45 -3.38 -4.85 -14.95
N PHE A 46 -4.45 -4.24 -14.45
CA PHE A 46 -5.77 -4.89 -14.50
C PHE A 46 -6.50 -4.64 -15.82
N ASP A 47 -6.38 -3.46 -16.42
CA ASP A 47 -7.15 -3.16 -17.64
C ASP A 47 -6.46 -3.68 -18.90
N GLU A 48 -5.15 -3.49 -19.03
CA GLU A 48 -4.42 -3.89 -20.24
C GLU A 48 -4.13 -5.41 -20.29
N SER A 49 -3.98 -6.09 -19.14
CA SER A 49 -3.61 -7.52 -19.11
C SER A 49 -4.73 -8.51 -18.74
N LEU A 50 -5.69 -8.13 -17.89
CA LEU A 50 -6.69 -9.06 -17.34
C LEU A 50 -8.07 -8.89 -17.98
N ASN A 51 -8.59 -7.67 -18.10
CA ASN A 51 -9.90 -7.43 -18.68
C ASN A 51 -9.92 -7.59 -20.21
N SER A 52 -8.81 -7.29 -20.89
CA SER A 52 -8.71 -7.43 -22.36
C SER A 52 -8.60 -8.89 -22.82
N LYS A 53 -8.11 -9.80 -21.97
CA LYS A 53 -7.83 -11.21 -22.32
C LYS A 53 -8.86 -12.20 -21.79
N PHE A 54 -9.68 -11.82 -20.81
CA PHE A 54 -10.58 -12.75 -20.12
C PHE A 54 -11.95 -12.11 -19.89
N GLU A 55 -13.01 -12.76 -20.41
CA GLU A 55 -14.39 -12.28 -20.25
C GLU A 55 -15.01 -12.65 -18.89
N SER A 56 -14.59 -13.77 -18.29
CA SER A 56 -15.09 -14.25 -16.99
C SER A 56 -14.08 -13.99 -15.87
N ASP A 57 -14.58 -13.54 -14.72
CA ASP A 57 -13.78 -13.30 -13.51
C ASP A 57 -13.13 -14.58 -12.97
N GLU A 58 -13.73 -15.75 -13.21
CA GLU A 58 -13.18 -17.05 -12.82
C GLU A 58 -11.93 -17.40 -13.65
N ALA A 59 -11.94 -17.08 -14.95
CA ALA A 59 -10.79 -17.27 -15.83
C ALA A 59 -9.63 -16.33 -15.45
N LYS A 60 -9.93 -15.08 -15.08
CA LYS A 60 -8.94 -14.12 -14.56
C LYS A 60 -8.28 -14.66 -13.28
N ALA A 61 -9.08 -15.12 -12.32
CA ALA A 61 -8.58 -15.64 -11.05
C ALA A 61 -7.65 -16.84 -11.25
N ASN A 62 -8.07 -17.81 -12.08
CA ASN A 62 -7.26 -18.98 -12.40
C ASN A 62 -5.94 -18.61 -13.10
N PHE A 63 -5.96 -17.64 -14.02
CA PHE A 63 -4.74 -17.15 -14.67
C PHE A 63 -3.77 -16.53 -13.65
N VAL A 64 -4.24 -15.64 -12.77
CA VAL A 64 -3.39 -15.00 -11.76
C VAL A 64 -2.80 -16.04 -10.80
N ILE A 65 -3.62 -16.96 -10.27
CA ILE A 65 -3.17 -18.03 -9.37
C ILE A 65 -2.10 -18.87 -10.07
N SER A 66 -2.34 -19.30 -11.31
CA SER A 66 -1.37 -20.13 -12.03
C SER A 66 -0.03 -19.45 -12.30
N ASN A 67 0.02 -18.11 -12.40
CA ASN A 67 1.27 -17.37 -12.56
C ASN A 67 1.98 -17.11 -11.23
N LEU A 68 1.25 -16.97 -10.11
CA LEU A 68 1.83 -16.79 -8.79
C LEU A 68 2.39 -18.10 -8.20
N THR A 69 1.85 -19.25 -8.60
CA THR A 69 2.30 -20.58 -8.17
C THR A 69 3.31 -21.21 -9.14
N LYS A 70 3.64 -20.53 -10.25
CA LYS A 70 4.77 -20.94 -11.10
C LYS A 70 6.05 -20.49 -10.42
N GLU A 71 6.80 -21.46 -9.91
CA GLU A 71 8.17 -21.26 -9.44
C GLU A 71 9.10 -20.74 -10.54
#